data_AF-C1IFI1-F1
#
_entry.id   AF-C1IFI1-F1
#
_cell.length_a   1.000
_cell.length_b   1.000
_cell.length_c   1.000
_cell.angle_alpha   90.00
_cell.angle_beta   90.00
_cell.angle_gamma   90.00
#
_symmetry.space_group_name_H-M   'P 1'
#
loop_
_entity.id
_entity.type
_entity.pdbx_description
1 polymer ?
#
loop_
_entity_poly.entity_id
_entity_poly.type
_entity_poly.pdbx_seq_one_letter_code
_entity_poly.pdbx_strand_id
1 'polypeptide(L)'
;VVYFHGGGWVLGSLDDYETLARKLAERTSCAVVLAAYRLAPEHRYPTAVEDSDCALAWVTGHLTDIAGNEDVPLIIAGDSAGGNL
;
A
#
# COMPACT_ATOMS: atom_id res chain seq x y z
N VAL A 1 -0.92 4.58 7.06
CA VAL A 1 -0.32 4.77 5.72
C VAL A 1 -0.60 3.53 4.89
N VAL A 2 -1.28 3.67 3.76
CA VAL A 2 -1.38 2.61 2.74
C VAL A 2 -0.25 2.86 1.75
N TYR A 3 0.61 1.86 1.55
CA TYR A 3 1.79 1.99 0.71
C TYR A 3 1.70 1.03 -0.49
N PHE A 4 1.83 1.60 -1.69
CA PHE A 4 1.92 0.85 -2.94
C PHE A 4 3.38 0.82 -3.40
N HIS A 5 3.93 -0.38 -3.56
CA HIS A 5 5.32 -0.56 -3.93
C HIS A 5 5.59 -0.18 -5.39
N GLY A 6 6.81 0.26 -5.69
CA GLY A 6 7.32 0.44 -7.05
C GLY A 6 7.69 -0.88 -7.74
N GLY A 7 8.38 -0.79 -8.89
CA GLY A 7 8.79 -1.97 -9.68
C GLY A 7 8.15 -2.07 -11.06
N GLY A 8 7.69 -0.95 -11.62
CA GLY A 8 7.19 -0.91 -13.00
C GLY A 8 5.96 -1.80 -13.23
N TRP A 9 5.15 -2.01 -12.18
CA TRP A 9 3.98 -2.91 -12.16
C TRP A 9 4.29 -4.39 -12.44
N VAL A 10 5.56 -4.77 -12.58
CA VAL A 10 6.01 -6.12 -12.97
C VAL A 10 6.87 -6.77 -11.88
N LEU A 11 7.57 -5.94 -11.11
CA LEU A 11 8.50 -6.35 -10.07
C LEU A 11 8.05 -5.82 -8.71
N GLY A 12 8.65 -6.39 -7.66
CA GLY A 12 8.39 -6.04 -6.28
C GLY A 12 7.45 -7.03 -5.60
N SER A 13 7.59 -7.09 -4.28
CA SER A 13 6.80 -7.93 -3.40
C SER A 13 6.69 -7.27 -2.03
N LEU A 14 5.84 -7.82 -1.16
CA LEU A 14 5.74 -7.36 0.22
C LEU A 14 7.07 -7.51 0.97
N ASP A 15 7.81 -8.59 0.71
CA ASP A 15 9.08 -8.89 1.36
C ASP A 15 10.17 -7.88 0.96
N ASP A 16 10.22 -7.50 -0.32
CA ASP A 16 11.16 -6.48 -0.82
C ASP A 16 10.96 -5.12 -0.15
N TYR A 17 9.71 -4.80 0.22
CA TYR A 17 9.31 -3.52 0.81
C TYR A 17 9.12 -3.56 2.33
N GLU A 18 9.29 -4.72 2.98
CA GLU A 18 9.09 -4.89 4.41
C GLU A 18 9.99 -3.95 5.22
N THR A 19 11.28 -3.88 4.87
CA THR A 19 12.24 -3.00 5.56
C THR A 19 11.85 -1.52 5.43
N LEU A 20 11.35 -1.11 4.27
CA LEU A 20 10.86 0.25 4.06
C LEU A 20 9.63 0.52 4.93
N ALA A 21 8.65 -0.38 4.94
CA ALA A 21 7.43 -0.23 5.73
C ALA A 21 7.71 -0.14 7.22
N ARG A 22 8.60 -1.00 7.75
CA ARG A 22 9.00 -0.96 9.17
C ARG A 22 9.66 0.37 9.53
N LYS A 23 10.59 0.85 8.72
CA LYS A 23 11.25 2.15 8.94
C LYS A 23 10.27 3.32 8.83
N LEU A 24 9.30 3.24 7.91
CA LEU A 24 8.27 4.25 7.77
C LEU A 24 7.36 4.28 9.00
N ALA A 25 6.93 3.12 9.49
CA ALA A 25 6.12 2.99 10.71
C ALA A 25 6.86 3.57 11.92
N GLU A 26 8.12 3.16 12.13
CA GLU A 26 8.96 3.63 13.23
C GLU A 26 9.13 5.15 13.22
N ARG A 27 9.42 5.74 12.05
CA ARG A 27 9.70 7.18 11.94
C ARG A 27 8.46 8.06 11.98
N THR A 28 7.30 7.53 11.62
CA THR A 28 6.05 8.31 11.53
C THR A 28 5.09 8.02 12.68
N SER A 29 5.35 6.98 13.48
CA SER A 29 4.41 6.45 14.47
C SER A 29 3.04 6.08 13.88
N CYS A 30 2.96 5.86 12.57
CA CYS A 30 1.75 5.43 11.88
C CYS A 30 1.76 3.92 11.68
N ALA A 31 0.58 3.29 11.73
CA ALA A 31 0.40 1.98 11.15
C ALA A 31 0.67 2.04 9.63
N VAL A 32 1.35 1.03 9.08
CA VAL A 32 1.67 0.93 7.65
C VAL A 32 1.08 -0.37 7.10
N VAL A 33 0.28 -0.24 6.05
CA VAL A 33 -0.29 -1.35 5.28
C VAL A 33 0.41 -1.39 3.94
N LEU A 34 1.17 -2.46 3.69
CA LEU A 34 1.68 -2.77 2.35
C LEU A 34 0.58 -3.53 1.59
N ALA A 35 0.08 -2.97 0.50
CA ALA A 35 -0.93 -3.62 -0.32
C ALA A 35 -0.26 -4.39 -1.47
N ALA A 36 -0.49 -5.71 -1.53
CA ALA A 36 -0.06 -6.55 -2.64
C ALA A 36 -1.06 -6.45 -3.79
N TYR A 37 -0.73 -5.63 -4.79
CA TYR A 37 -1.51 -5.56 -6.02
C TYR A 37 -1.00 -6.57 -7.05
N ARG A 38 -1.88 -7.04 -7.94
CA ARG A 38 -1.50 -7.99 -8.99
C ARG A 38 -0.59 -7.35 -10.02
N LEU A 39 0.41 -8.11 -10.48
CA LEU A 39 1.48 -7.63 -11.37
C LEU A 39 1.20 -7.96 -12.84
N ALA A 40 1.71 -7.10 -13.70
CA ALA A 40 1.86 -7.34 -15.12
C ALA A 40 3.08 -8.28 -15.37
N PRO A 41 3.13 -8.98 -16.52
CA PRO A 41 2.18 -8.96 -17.63
C PRO A 41 0.93 -9.84 -17.45
N GLU A 42 0.86 -10.68 -16.42
CA GLU A 42 -0.25 -11.58 -16.12
C GLU A 42 -1.55 -10.81 -15.90
N HIS A 43 -1.44 -9.67 -15.21
CA HIS A 43 -2.54 -8.76 -14.91
C HIS A 43 -2.24 -7.37 -15.46
N ARG A 44 -2.74 -7.10 -16.67
CA ARG A 44 -2.55 -5.80 -17.33
C ARG A 44 -3.39 -4.71 -16.68
N TYR A 45 -3.07 -3.45 -17.01
CA TYR A 45 -3.92 -2.30 -16.69
C TYR A 45 -5.39 -2.58 -17.07
N PRO A 46 -6.38 -2.26 -16.21
CA PRO A 46 -6.27 -1.45 -14.99
C PRO A 46 -6.07 -2.23 -13.68
N THR A 47 -5.73 -3.53 -13.72
CA THR A 47 -5.81 -4.41 -12.54
C THR A 47 -5.12 -3.89 -11.28
N ALA A 48 -3.88 -3.39 -11.39
CA ALA A 48 -3.17 -2.85 -10.22
C ALA A 48 -3.85 -1.62 -9.61
N VAL A 49 -4.53 -0.79 -10.42
CA VAL A 49 -5.30 0.36 -9.93
C VAL A 49 -6.53 -0.10 -9.17
N GLU A 50 -7.25 -1.09 -9.71
CA GLU A 50 -8.44 -1.67 -9.05
C GLU A 50 -8.09 -2.36 -7.73
N ASP A 51 -6.97 -3.08 -7.68
CA ASP A 51 -6.49 -3.71 -6.44
C ASP A 51 -6.08 -2.67 -5.40
N SER A 52 -5.42 -1.59 -5.82
CA SER A 52 -5.03 -0.48 -4.95
C SER A 52 -6.25 0.25 -4.37
N ASP A 53 -7.27 0.52 -5.19
CA ASP A 53 -8.53 1.13 -4.74
C ASP A 53 -9.29 0.19 -3.79
N CYS A 54 -9.35 -1.11 -4.11
CA CYS A 54 -9.94 -2.12 -3.24
C CYS A 54 -9.23 -2.20 -1.88
N ALA A 55 -7.89 -2.15 -1.87
CA ALA A 55 -7.10 -2.13 -0.65
C ALA A 55 -7.35 -0.86 0.18
N LEU A 56 -7.44 0.30 -0.48
CA LEU A 56 -7.74 1.57 0.18
C LEU A 56 -9.13 1.59 0.81
N ALA A 57 -10.14 1.09 0.08
CA ALA A 57 -11.50 0.95 0.58
C ALA A 57 -11.55 0.00 1.78
N TRP A 58 -10.82 -1.13 1.72
CA TRP A 58 -10.72 -2.07 2.84
C TRP A 58 -10.07 -1.41 4.06
N VAL A 59 -8.95 -0.71 3.91
CA VAL A 59 -8.28 -0.04 5.04
C VAL A 59 -9.18 1.03 5.67
N THR A 60 -9.88 1.81 4.85
CA THR A 60 -10.83 2.83 5.33
C THR A 60 -11.92 2.21 6.22
N GLY A 61 -12.39 1.02 5.87
CA GLY A 61 -13.39 0.29 6.66
C GLY A 61 -12.86 -0.38 7.94
N HIS A 62 -11.54 -0.44 8.13
CA HIS A 62 -10.89 -1.19 9.23
C HIS A 62 -9.87 -0.34 10.02
N LEU A 63 -10.02 1.00 10.03
CA LEU A 63 -9.08 1.90 10.70
C LEU A 63 -8.91 1.60 12.19
N THR A 64 -10.00 1.32 12.91
CA THR A 64 -9.93 0.98 14.33
C THR A 64 -9.14 -0.31 14.57
N ASP A 65 -9.30 -1.32 13.72
CA ASP A 65 -8.59 -2.60 13.86
C ASP A 65 -7.09 -2.46 13.54
N ILE A 66 -6.74 -1.60 12.59
CA ILE A 66 -5.36 -1.42 12.10
C ILE A 66 -4.58 -0.43 12.95
N ALA A 67 -5.21 0.68 13.33
CA ALA A 67 -4.57 1.83 13.97
C ALA A 67 -5.08 2.11 15.39
N GLY A 68 -6.05 1.34 15.89
CA GLY A 68 -6.62 1.47 17.23
C GLY A 68 -7.63 2.62 17.37
N ASN A 69 -7.87 3.40 16.31
CA ASN A 69 -8.79 4.55 16.32
C ASN A 69 -9.27 4.86 14.88
N GLU A 70 -10.55 5.21 14.72
CA GLU A 70 -11.15 5.63 13.44
C GLU A 70 -10.86 7.10 13.08
N ASP A 71 -10.63 7.96 14.07
CA ASP A 71 -10.33 9.40 13.90
C ASP A 71 -8.83 9.63 13.64
N VAL A 72 -8.23 8.84 12.75
CA VAL A 72 -6.82 8.95 12.36
C VAL A 72 -6.69 9.37 10.90
N PRO A 73 -5.65 10.14 10.54
CA PRO A 73 -5.43 10.51 9.15
C PRO A 73 -5.09 9.28 8.30
N LEU A 74 -5.79 9.13 7.18
CA LEU A 74 -5.44 8.17 6.14
C LEU A 74 -4.46 8.81 5.16
N ILE A 75 -3.28 8.20 5.02
CA ILE A 75 -2.20 8.66 4.14
C ILE A 75 -1.95 7.59 3.09
N ILE A 76 -1.91 8.00 1.82
CA ILE A 76 -1.53 7.16 0.69
C ILE A 76 -0.09 7.52 0.30
N ALA A 77 0.74 6.51 0.04
CA ALA A 77 2.12 6.69 -0.36
C ALA A 77 2.56 5.60 -1.34
N GLY A 78 3.59 5.88 -2.12
CA GLY A 78 4.22 4.91 -3.00
C GLY A 78 5.45 5.49 -3.68
N ASP A 79 6.27 4.63 -4.27
CA ASP A 79 7.46 5.01 -5.03
C ASP A 79 7.37 4.52 -6.48
N SER A 80 7.96 5.28 -7.41
CA SER A 80 8.00 4.91 -8.84
C SER A 80 6.60 4.53 -9.38
N ALA A 81 6.41 3.31 -9.88
CA ALA A 81 5.12 2.79 -10.33
C ALA A 81 4.05 2.79 -9.23
N GLY A 82 4.42 2.53 -7.97
CA GLY A 82 3.51 2.61 -6.83
C GLY A 82 3.15 4.04 -6.43
N GLY A 83 3.99 5.03 -6.77
CA GLY A 83 3.63 6.45 -6.63
C GLY A 83 2.78 6.96 -7.80
N ASN A 84 2.67 6.19 -8.88
CA ASN A 84 1.73 6.44 -9.96
C ASN A 84 0.33 5.87 -9.67
N LEU A 85 0.26 4.74 -8.94
CA LEU A 85 -0.97 4.17 -8.39
C LEU A 85 -1.58 5.10 -7.34
#